data_AF-A0A1M7H987-F1
#
_entry.id   AF-A0A1M7H987-F1
#
_cell.length_a   1.000
_cell.length_b   1.000
_cell.length_c   1.000
_cell.angle_alpha   90.00
_cell.angle_beta   90.00
_cell.angle_gamma   90.00
#
_symmetry.space_group_name_H-M   'P 1'
#
loop_
_entity.id
_entity.type
_entity.pdbx_description
1 polymer ?
#
loop_
_entity_poly.entity_id
_entity_poly.type
_entity_poly.pdbx_seq_one_letter_code
_entity_poly.pdbx_strand_id
1 'polypeptide(L)' 'MASSNTAGLPLVVRILLRVPVLNLFLKDAIHGEESAKYWFIGNLFMIWMLCIYLIGYPAIIIPALFMVVVAFLWILETCR' A
#
# COMPACT_ATOMS: atom_id res chain seq x y z
N MET A 1 -16.76 -0.63 20.11
CA MET A 1 -15.73 -0.23 21.10
C MET A 1 -14.38 -0.73 20.61
N ALA A 2 -13.58 0.16 19.99
CA ALA A 2 -12.12 0.08 19.78
C ALA A 2 -11.73 1.23 18.82
N SER A 3 -11.92 2.47 19.26
CA SER A 3 -11.44 3.68 18.59
C SER A 3 -10.71 4.50 19.65
N SER A 4 -9.50 4.07 20.02
CA SER A 4 -8.78 4.72 21.14
C SER A 4 -7.30 4.98 20.91
N ASN A 5 -6.71 4.74 19.73
CA ASN A 5 -5.30 5.12 19.50
C ASN A 5 -4.94 5.41 18.03
N THR A 6 -5.66 6.34 17.38
CA THR A 6 -5.24 6.92 16.09
C THR A 6 -4.48 8.25 16.27
N ALA A 7 -3.98 8.56 17.46
CA ALA A 7 -3.33 9.84 17.76
C ALA A 7 -1.82 9.86 17.46
N GLY A 8 -1.17 8.68 17.36
CA GLY A 8 0.29 8.57 17.13
C GLY A 8 0.69 7.91 15.79
N LEU A 9 -0.25 7.59 14.91
CA LEU A 9 0.05 6.95 13.63
C LEU A 9 0.31 8.00 12.55
N PRO A 10 1.34 7.82 11.69
CA PRO A 10 1.67 8.76 10.63
C PRO A 10 0.46 8.99 9.73
N LEU A 11 0.29 10.24 9.27
CA LEU A 11 -0.88 10.73 8.53
C LEU A 11 -1.24 9.82 7.32
N VAL A 12 -0.22 9.19 6.74
CA VAL A 12 -0.31 8.19 5.65
C VAL A 12 -1.14 6.96 6.03
N VAL A 13 -1.01 6.44 7.26
CA VAL A 13 -1.75 5.25 7.73
C VAL A 13 -3.23 5.56 7.91
N ARG A 14 -3.58 6.76 8.38
CA ARG A 14 -4.98 7.23 8.45
C ARG A 14 -5.63 7.34 7.06
N ILE A 15 -4.86 7.74 6.04
CA ILE A 15 -5.35 7.83 4.66
C ILE A 15 -5.57 6.43 4.07
N LEU A 16 -4.65 5.48 4.30
CA LEU A 16 -4.81 4.09 3.84
C LEU A 16 -6.03 3.40 4.48
N LEU A 17 -6.30 3.65 5.76
CA LEU A 17 -7.49 3.11 6.46
C LEU A 17 -8.83 3.65 5.91
N ARG A 18 -8.82 4.70 5.09
CA ARG A 18 -10.03 5.25 4.47
C ARG A 18 -10.46 4.50 3.23
N VAL A 19 -9.55 3.75 2.61
CA VAL A 19 -9.89 2.86 1.48
C VAL A 19 -10.50 1.59 2.07
N PRO A 20 -11.80 1.31 1.89
CA PRO A 20 -12.50 0.22 2.60
C PRO A 20 -11.86 -1.15 2.35
N VAL A 21 -11.28 -1.35 1.16
CA VAL A 21 -10.53 -2.56 0.81
C VAL A 21 -9.23 -2.66 1.62
N LEU A 22 -8.44 -1.59 1.70
CA LEU A 22 -7.17 -1.58 2.45
C LEU A 22 -7.39 -1.59 3.97
N ASN A 23 -8.51 -1.05 4.45
CA ASN A 23 -8.88 -1.00 5.86
C ASN A 23 -9.07 -2.39 6.47
N LEU A 24 -9.63 -3.35 5.71
CA LEU A 24 -9.78 -4.74 6.16
C LEU A 24 -8.41 -5.39 6.41
N PHE A 25 -7.44 -5.16 5.50
CA PHE A 25 -6.12 -5.77 5.59
C PHE A 25 -5.17 -5.05 6.56
N LEU A 26 -5.24 -3.72 6.66
CA LEU A 26 -4.44 -2.95 7.64
C LEU A 26 -4.86 -3.28 9.07
N LYS A 27 -6.16 -3.50 9.32
CA LYS A 27 -6.68 -3.80 10.64
C LYS A 27 -6.14 -5.15 11.14
N ASP A 28 -6.06 -6.14 10.26
CA ASP A 28 -5.48 -7.45 10.55
C ASP A 28 -3.95 -7.42 10.64
N ALA A 29 -3.26 -6.62 9.82
CA ALA A 29 -1.80 -6.49 9.89
C ALA A 29 -1.30 -5.75 11.14
N ILE A 30 -2.13 -4.87 11.74
CA ILE A 30 -1.79 -4.15 12.98
C ILE A 30 -2.06 -4.99 14.23
N HIS A 31 -3.02 -5.92 14.18
CA HIS A 31 -3.45 -6.71 15.35
C HIS A 31 -3.06 -8.19 15.29
N GLY A 32 -2.58 -8.69 14.14
CA GLY A 32 -2.29 -10.12 13.92
C GLY A 32 -0.85 -10.53 14.21
N GLU A 33 -0.65 -11.84 14.42
CA GLU A 33 0.65 -12.53 14.55
C GLU A 33 1.59 -12.27 13.35
N GLU A 34 2.87 -12.65 13.45
CA GLU A 34 3.88 -12.52 12.38
C GLU A 34 3.43 -13.05 11.01
N SER A 35 2.53 -14.04 11.00
CA SER A 35 1.93 -14.61 9.79
C SER A 35 1.01 -13.65 9.01
N ALA A 36 0.45 -12.62 9.67
CA ALA A 36 -0.46 -11.67 9.07
C ALA A 36 0.19 -10.78 7.99
N LYS A 37 1.52 -10.54 8.08
CA LYS A 37 2.27 -9.81 7.05
C LYS A 37 2.22 -10.48 5.68
N TYR A 38 2.31 -11.81 5.64
CA TYR A 38 2.27 -12.56 4.38
C TYR A 38 0.88 -12.50 3.73
N TRP A 39 -0.16 -12.60 4.55
CA TRP A 39 -1.54 -12.43 4.08
C TRP A 39 -1.82 -11.03 3.55
N PHE A 40 -1.25 -9.99 4.16
CA PHE A 40 -1.35 -8.62 3.65
C PHE A 40 -0.76 -8.50 2.23
N ILE A 41 0.45 -9.02 2.03
CA ILE A 41 1.13 -8.98 0.72
C ILE A 41 0.35 -9.76 -0.33
N GLY A 42 -0.12 -10.98 0.01
CA GLY A 42 -0.92 -11.80 -0.90
C GLY A 42 -2.22 -11.12 -1.36
N ASN A 43 -2.93 -10.48 -0.43
CA ASN A 43 -4.16 -9.75 -0.76
C ASN A 43 -3.89 -8.46 -1.56
N LEU A 44 -2.82 -7.73 -1.25
CA LEU A 44 -2.41 -6.56 -2.03
C LEU A 44 -2.11 -6.94 -3.48
N PHE A 45 -1.43 -8.08 -3.68
CA PHE A 45 -1.15 -8.62 -5.01
C PHE A 45 -2.44 -9.04 -5.74
N MET A 46 -3.39 -9.68 -5.04
CA MET A 46 -4.70 -10.02 -5.60
C MET A 46 -5.50 -8.78 -6.04
N ILE A 47 -5.53 -7.72 -5.23
CA ILE A 47 -6.16 -6.45 -5.60
C ILE A 47 -5.48 -5.86 -6.83
N TRP A 48 -4.15 -5.91 -6.90
CA TRP A 48 -3.42 -5.41 -8.06
C TRP A 48 -3.73 -6.21 -9.32
N MET A 49 -3.83 -7.55 -9.24
CA MET A 49 -4.29 -8.39 -10.35
C MET A 49 -5.73 -8.05 -10.77
N LEU A 50 -6.62 -7.78 -9.82
CA LEU A 50 -7.98 -7.34 -10.12
C LEU A 50 -7.99 -5.98 -10.82
N CYS A 51 -7.14 -5.04 -10.41
CA CYS A 51 -6.94 -3.76 -11.09
C CYS A 51 -6.45 -3.96 -12.53
N ILE A 52 -5.50 -4.88 -12.76
CA ILE A 52 -5.03 -5.22 -14.11
C ILE A 52 -6.17 -5.83 -14.94
N TYR A 53 -7.03 -6.65 -14.34
CA TYR A 53 -8.17 -7.23 -15.06
C TYR A 53 -9.24 -6.19 -15.42
N LEU A 54 -9.58 -5.28 -14.49
CA LEU A 54 -10.64 -4.29 -14.69
C LEU A 54 -10.20 -3.07 -15.53
N ILE A 55 -8.99 -2.56 -15.29
CA ILE A 55 -8.46 -1.34 -15.92
C ILE A 55 -7.58 -1.70 -17.13
N GLY A 56 -6.95 -2.88 -17.12
CA GLY A 56 -6.08 -3.34 -18.19
C GLY A 56 -4.65 -2.86 -18.04
N TYR A 57 -4.02 -2.61 -19.19
CA TYR A 57 -2.63 -2.16 -19.32
C TYR A 57 -2.26 -0.90 -18.51
N PRO A 58 -3.14 0.11 -18.31
CA PRO A 58 -2.83 1.28 -17.49
C PRO A 58 -2.41 0.94 -16.04
N ALA A 59 -2.93 -0.15 -15.47
CA ALA A 59 -2.60 -0.58 -14.11
C ALA A 59 -1.12 -0.99 -13.95
N ILE A 60 -0.43 -1.31 -15.05
CA ILE A 60 0.99 -1.67 -15.10
C ILE A 60 1.84 -0.45 -15.49
N ILE A 61 1.38 0.33 -16.47
CA ILE A 61 2.11 1.51 -16.97
C ILE A 61 2.31 2.57 -15.90
N ILE A 62 1.29 2.86 -15.09
CA ILE A 62 1.36 3.92 -14.08
C ILE A 62 2.47 3.62 -13.04
N PRO A 63 2.53 2.42 -12.41
CA PRO A 63 3.64 2.08 -11.52
C PRO A 63 5.00 2.11 -12.22
N ALA A 64 5.07 1.67 -13.48
CA ALA A 64 6.32 1.71 -14.24
C ALA A 64 6.83 3.14 -14.46
N LEU A 65 5.95 4.07 -14.83
CA LEU A 65 6.30 5.50 -14.97
C LEU A 65 6.68 6.13 -13.63
N PHE A 66 6.00 5.74 -12.55
CA PHE A 66 6.34 6.22 -11.21
C PHE A 66 7.74 5.74 -10.78
N MET A 67 8.11 4.49 -11.10
CA MET A 67 9.45 3.95 -10.84
C MET A 67 10.55 4.75 -11.56
N VAL A 68 10.27 5.33 -12.74
CA VAL A 68 11.23 6.22 -13.41
C VAL A 68 11.49 7.46 -12.58
N VAL A 69 10.44 8.13 -12.08
CA VAL A 69 10.58 9.31 -11.20
C VAL A 69 11.38 8.96 -9.95
N VAL A 70 11.07 7.82 -9.32
CA VAL A 70 11.79 7.33 -8.13
C VAL A 70 13.27 7.08 -8.43
N ALA A 71 13.60 6.48 -9.57
CA ALA A 71 14.98 6.23 -9.96
C ALA A 71 15.78 7.54 -10.14
N PHE A 72 15.20 8.55 -10.78
CA PHE A 72 15.85 9.86 -10.91
C PHE A 72 16.04 10.54 -9.55
N LEU A 73 15.04 10.51 -8.68
CA LEU A 73 15.17 11.05 -7.32
C LEU A 73 16.28 10.35 -6.53
N TRP A 74 16.39 9.03 -6.66
CA TRP A 74 17.43 8.25 -5.99
C TRP A 74 18.84 8.57 -6.50
N ILE A 75 19.00 8.80 -7.81
CA ILE A 75 20.27 9.28 -8.39
C ILE A 75 20.62 10.66 -7.83
N LEU A 76 19.66 11.60 -7.79
CA LEU A 76 19.90 12.95 -7.27
C LEU A 76 20.27 12.95 -5.78
N GLU A 77 19.66 12.06 -4.99
CA GLU A 77 20.02 11.88 -3.57
C GLU A 77 21.43 11.30 -3.41
N THR A 78 21.80 10.33 -4.25
CA THR A 78 23.14 9.70 -4.20
C THR A 78 24.25 10.66 -4.63
N CYS A 79 23.95 11.61 -5.53
CA CYS A 79 24.91 12.60 -6.01
C CYS A 79 25.03 13.85 -5.11
N ARG A 80 24.27 13.94 -4.01
CA ARG A 80 24.36 15.01 -3.01
C ARG A 80 25.36 14.66 -1.92
#